data_AF-A0AAT9QJK3-F1
#
_entry.id   AF-A0AAT9QJK3-F1
#
_cell.length_a   1.000
_cell.length_b   1.000
_cell.length_c   1.000
_cell.angle_alpha   90.00
_cell.angle_beta   90.00
_cell.angle_gamma   90.00
#
_symmetry.space_group_name_H-M   'P 1'
#
loop_
_entity.id
_entity.type
_entity.pdbx_description
1 polymer ?
#
loop_
_entity_poly.entity_id
_entity_poly.type
_entity_poly.pdbx_seq_one_letter_code
_entity_poly.pdbx_strand_id
1 'polypeptide(L)'
;MTANPPLNDVAEKWLASIEVPKVVVDGNGNMVAAASTGGIRRQTWDQYEGLIYRLIEPALGALKINEINTSTCDSFLRSLVVDGKGHTNARLAKTVLTQIMSYAIRHDLYVGGNPVREVDRLNRLRKKPVSLSAATLHDVREAVRIWRTEPGQFGPRPSNVLADVVDVLIGTGARIGEVLAIRLEDIDLSGDVGKIALTGTLVEPRHGPKYRQSFLKSRSSERVIPVPRFVVDVLIRRSLESPEINKAGALFWSRTGTYVQASSVRRQLRSALTASKMDNTAVITPHAFRRTVASLLAREEPSRATIFRVWRCVSKLSGIDPRKKSSATFLLNGTLAISARSRANSPKSGSPDGSSTEAPAPTKNTKRPSDCASRMACGKLTSLVIHI
;
A
#
# COMPACT_ATOMS: atom_id res chain seq x y z
N MET A 1 22.22 -4.43 -46.85
CA MET A 1 21.22 -3.39 -46.53
C MET A 1 20.66 -3.71 -45.16
N THR A 2 21.16 -3.05 -44.10
CA THR A 2 20.53 -3.19 -42.78
C THR A 2 19.11 -2.67 -42.91
N ALA A 3 18.12 -3.52 -42.64
CA ALA A 3 16.73 -3.11 -42.67
C ALA A 3 16.58 -1.90 -41.74
N ASN A 4 15.97 -0.82 -42.24
CA ASN A 4 15.61 0.36 -41.45
C ASN A 4 14.12 0.23 -41.09
N PRO A 5 13.78 -0.49 -40.01
CA PRO A 5 12.39 -0.70 -39.62
C PRO A 5 11.77 0.60 -39.10
N PRO A 6 10.43 0.70 -39.14
CA PRO A 6 9.71 1.72 -38.40
C PRO A 6 9.91 1.55 -36.88
N LEU A 7 9.70 2.62 -36.12
CA LEU A 7 9.83 2.62 -34.66
C LEU A 7 8.89 1.61 -34.00
N ASN A 8 7.68 1.42 -34.54
CA ASN A 8 6.71 0.46 -34.02
C ASN A 8 7.25 -0.97 -33.99
N ASP A 9 7.81 -1.46 -35.11
CA ASP A 9 8.36 -2.82 -35.18
C ASP A 9 9.47 -3.03 -34.15
N VAL A 10 10.30 -2.01 -33.91
CA VAL A 10 11.35 -2.07 -32.90
C VAL A 10 10.78 -1.99 -31.49
N ALA A 11 9.74 -1.19 -31.27
CA ALA A 11 9.06 -1.08 -29.99
C ALA A 11 8.39 -2.41 -29.61
N GLU A 12 7.77 -3.11 -30.56
CA GLU A 12 7.17 -4.44 -30.37
C GLU A 12 8.23 -5.49 -30.04
N LYS A 13 9.33 -5.53 -30.81
CA LYS A 13 10.46 -6.43 -30.53
C LYS A 13 11.09 -6.16 -29.18
N TRP A 14 11.27 -4.89 -28.82
CA TRP A 14 11.74 -4.49 -27.51
C TRP A 14 10.78 -4.95 -26.41
N LEU A 15 9.48 -4.71 -26.56
CA LEU A 15 8.48 -5.10 -25.57
C LEU A 15 8.41 -6.62 -25.38
N ALA A 16 8.56 -7.38 -26.46
CA ALA A 16 8.63 -8.85 -26.44
C ALA A 16 9.94 -9.38 -25.82
N SER A 17 11.04 -8.63 -25.91
CA SER A 17 12.32 -8.98 -25.27
C SER A 17 12.29 -8.82 -23.75
N ILE A 18 11.32 -8.08 -23.21
CA ILE A 18 11.21 -7.85 -21.77
C ILE A 18 10.59 -9.08 -21.11
N GLU A 19 11.40 -9.78 -20.32
CA GLU A 19 10.90 -10.89 -19.51
C GLU A 19 9.96 -10.39 -18.40
N VAL A 20 8.78 -11.00 -18.33
CA VAL A 20 7.79 -10.74 -17.28
C VAL A 20 7.61 -12.03 -16.48
N PRO A 21 7.81 -12.00 -15.15
CA PRO A 21 7.65 -13.20 -14.34
C PRO A 21 6.19 -13.65 -14.37
N LYS A 22 5.99 -14.92 -14.74
CA LYS A 22 4.66 -15.55 -14.66
C LYS A 22 4.27 -15.71 -13.20
N VAL A 23 3.05 -15.30 -12.87
CA VAL A 23 2.50 -15.37 -11.53
C VAL A 23 1.38 -16.40 -11.51
N VAL A 24 1.49 -17.37 -10.59
CA VAL A 24 0.48 -18.40 -10.36
C VAL A 24 -0.38 -17.96 -9.17
N VAL A 25 -1.69 -17.97 -9.36
CA VAL A 25 -2.69 -17.51 -8.39
C VAL A 25 -3.61 -18.69 -8.04
N ASP A 26 -3.88 -18.89 -6.75
CA ASP A 26 -4.83 -19.90 -6.28
C ASP A 26 -6.30 -19.48 -6.48
N GLY A 27 -7.24 -20.40 -6.23
CA GLY A 27 -8.68 -20.13 -6.30
C GLY A 27 -9.18 -19.09 -5.28
N ASN A 28 -8.36 -18.70 -4.30
CA ASN A 28 -8.67 -17.71 -3.28
C ASN A 28 -8.08 -16.32 -3.62
N GLY A 29 -7.40 -16.18 -4.77
CA GLY A 29 -6.78 -14.93 -5.19
C GLY A 29 -5.45 -14.62 -4.49
N ASN A 30 -4.76 -15.62 -3.95
CA ASN A 30 -3.41 -15.48 -3.40
C ASN A 30 -2.36 -15.89 -4.42
N MET A 31 -1.23 -15.18 -4.42
CA MET A 31 -0.06 -15.60 -5.17
C MET A 31 0.59 -16.82 -4.52
N VAL A 32 0.72 -17.91 -5.27
CA VAL A 32 1.34 -19.16 -4.82
C VAL A 32 2.80 -19.22 -5.25
N ALA A 33 3.08 -18.83 -6.50
CA ALA A 33 4.42 -18.81 -7.05
C ALA A 33 4.59 -17.63 -8.00
N ALA A 34 5.80 -17.07 -8.03
CA ALA A 34 6.24 -16.16 -9.05
C ALA A 34 7.60 -16.64 -9.54
N ALA A 35 7.77 -16.78 -10.85
CA ALA A 35 9.09 -17.10 -11.41
C ALA A 35 10.09 -16.00 -10.99
N SER A 36 11.23 -16.39 -10.42
CA SER A 36 12.29 -15.47 -10.02
C SER A 36 13.10 -15.05 -11.24
N THR A 37 12.48 -14.31 -12.14
CA THR A 37 13.15 -13.76 -13.30
C THR A 37 13.66 -12.36 -12.96
N GLY A 38 14.88 -12.00 -13.39
CA GLY A 38 15.44 -10.65 -13.25
C GLY A 38 14.68 -9.56 -14.03
N GLY A 39 13.57 -9.92 -14.66
CA GLY A 39 12.71 -9.06 -15.44
C GLY A 39 11.86 -8.08 -14.63
N ILE A 40 11.09 -7.26 -15.34
CA ILE A 40 10.25 -6.23 -14.73
C ILE A 40 8.91 -6.81 -14.25
N ARG A 41 8.29 -6.18 -13.25
CA ARG A 41 6.95 -6.58 -12.80
C ARG A 41 5.91 -6.40 -13.90
N ARG A 42 4.90 -7.28 -13.94
CA ARG A 42 3.79 -7.19 -14.92
C ARG A 42 3.13 -5.82 -14.99
N GLN A 43 2.88 -5.17 -13.86
CA GLN A 43 2.30 -3.81 -13.83
C GLN A 43 3.18 -2.76 -14.53
N THR A 44 4.50 -2.90 -14.46
CA THR A 44 5.44 -2.01 -15.17
C THR A 44 5.43 -2.30 -16.66
N TRP A 45 5.38 -3.57 -17.05
CA TRP A 45 5.22 -3.97 -18.45
C TRP A 45 3.92 -3.45 -19.05
N ASP A 46 2.77 -3.65 -18.38
CA ASP A 46 1.46 -3.14 -18.83
C ASP A 46 1.45 -1.61 -18.96
N GLN A 47 2.24 -0.91 -18.12
CA GLN A 47 2.42 0.54 -18.21
C GLN A 47 3.23 0.95 -19.44
N TYR A 48 4.31 0.23 -19.76
CA TYR A 48 5.13 0.49 -20.95
C TYR A 48 4.34 0.22 -22.23
N GLU A 49 3.72 -0.95 -22.32
CA GLU A 49 2.83 -1.33 -23.41
C GLU A 49 1.73 -0.27 -23.61
N GLY A 50 1.04 0.11 -22.53
CA GLY A 50 0.00 1.12 -22.60
C GLY A 50 0.51 2.52 -22.97
N LEU A 51 1.79 2.85 -22.81
CA LEU A 51 2.37 4.11 -23.27
C LEU A 51 2.76 4.05 -24.75
N ILE A 52 3.25 2.89 -25.21
CA ILE A 52 3.55 2.67 -26.63
C ILE A 52 2.30 2.91 -27.46
N TYR A 53 1.25 2.12 -27.23
CA TYR A 53 0.03 2.16 -28.05
C TYR A 53 -0.73 3.49 -27.98
N ARG A 54 -0.74 4.15 -26.81
CA ARG A 54 -1.57 5.36 -26.62
C ARG A 54 -0.86 6.66 -26.96
N LEU A 55 0.47 6.71 -26.84
CA LEU A 55 1.21 7.97 -26.93
C LEU A 55 2.31 7.92 -27.99
N ILE A 56 3.14 6.88 -28.00
CA ILE A 56 4.34 6.83 -28.86
C ILE A 56 3.97 6.47 -30.30
N GLU A 57 3.23 5.37 -30.48
CA GLU A 57 2.87 4.86 -31.79
C GLU A 57 2.09 5.87 -32.65
N PRO A 58 1.05 6.56 -32.13
CA PRO A 58 0.31 7.53 -32.93
C PRO A 58 1.14 8.71 -33.44
N ALA A 59 2.25 9.04 -32.77
CA ALA A 59 3.06 10.22 -33.09
C ALA A 59 4.36 9.88 -33.83
N LEU A 60 5.06 8.81 -33.41
CA LEU A 60 6.39 8.46 -33.88
C LEU A 60 6.46 7.06 -34.52
N GLY A 61 5.39 6.28 -34.44
CA GLY A 61 5.41 4.85 -34.76
C GLY A 61 5.75 4.53 -36.21
N ALA A 62 5.24 5.33 -37.14
CA ALA A 62 5.45 5.17 -38.57
C ALA A 62 6.84 5.63 -39.05
N LEU A 63 7.52 6.46 -38.25
CA LEU A 63 8.85 6.97 -38.60
C LEU A 63 9.87 5.83 -38.56
N LYS A 64 10.81 5.87 -39.50
CA LYS A 64 11.94 4.96 -39.51
C LYS A 64 12.88 5.27 -38.35
N ILE A 65 13.58 4.25 -37.86
CA ILE A 65 14.52 4.40 -36.74
C ILE A 65 15.58 5.47 -37.02
N ASN A 66 16.08 5.56 -38.26
CA ASN A 66 17.04 6.60 -38.65
C ASN A 66 16.47 8.02 -38.75
N GLU A 67 15.14 8.17 -38.83
CA GLU A 67 14.46 9.48 -38.84
C GLU A 67 14.20 10.00 -37.42
N ILE A 68 14.36 9.14 -36.41
CA ILE A 68 14.25 9.54 -35.00
C ILE A 68 15.50 10.30 -34.57
N ASN A 69 15.36 11.62 -34.49
CA ASN A 69 16.39 12.52 -34.00
C ASN A 69 15.98 13.19 -32.67
N THR A 70 16.91 13.92 -32.05
CA THR A 70 16.69 14.61 -30.77
C THR A 70 15.54 15.62 -30.86
N SER A 71 15.45 16.38 -31.95
CA SER A 71 14.41 17.39 -32.17
C SER A 71 13.00 16.79 -32.28
N THR A 72 12.85 15.65 -32.96
CA THR A 72 11.60 14.91 -33.09
C THR A 72 11.16 14.38 -31.72
N CYS A 73 12.10 13.82 -30.94
CA CYS A 73 11.83 13.35 -29.58
C CYS A 73 11.43 14.50 -28.64
N ASP A 74 12.14 15.63 -28.68
CA ASP A 74 11.84 16.80 -27.84
C ASP A 74 10.47 17.40 -28.19
N SER A 75 10.19 17.59 -29.48
CA SER A 75 8.91 18.09 -29.98
C SER A 75 7.74 17.21 -29.53
N PHE A 76 7.87 15.88 -29.68
CA PHE A 76 6.86 14.93 -29.21
C PHE A 76 6.65 14.99 -27.69
N LEU A 77 7.74 15.01 -26.90
CA LEU A 77 7.63 15.01 -25.45
C LEU A 77 7.03 16.32 -24.90
N ARG A 78 7.28 17.44 -25.59
CA ARG A 78 6.64 18.73 -25.31
C ARG A 78 5.17 18.74 -25.74
N SER A 79 4.82 18.17 -26.89
CA SER A 79 3.42 18.10 -27.34
C SER A 79 2.54 17.35 -26.34
N LEU A 80 3.03 16.26 -25.74
CA LEU A 80 2.32 15.56 -24.65
C LEU A 80 1.98 16.45 -23.44
N VAL A 81 2.80 17.47 -23.17
CA VAL A 81 2.54 18.44 -22.10
C VAL A 81 1.51 19.48 -22.54
N VAL A 82 1.67 20.01 -23.76
CA VAL A 82 0.79 21.02 -24.37
C VAL A 82 -0.63 20.45 -24.56
N ASP A 83 -0.76 19.23 -25.05
CA ASP A 83 -2.02 18.53 -25.31
C ASP A 83 -2.72 18.04 -24.01
N GLY A 84 -2.22 18.44 -22.84
CA GLY A 84 -2.80 18.09 -21.56
C GLY A 84 -2.64 16.62 -21.14
N LYS A 85 -1.89 15.79 -21.88
CA LYS A 85 -1.60 14.39 -21.49
C LYS A 85 -0.74 14.32 -20.21
N GLY A 86 0.01 15.38 -19.94
CA GLY A 86 0.61 15.68 -18.64
C GLY A 86 2.05 15.20 -18.45
N HIS A 87 2.79 15.92 -17.60
CA HIS A 87 4.22 15.75 -17.36
C HIS A 87 4.66 14.35 -16.93
N THR A 88 3.80 13.62 -16.20
CA THR A 88 4.11 12.25 -15.77
C THR A 88 4.16 11.31 -16.96
N ASN A 89 3.19 11.43 -17.88
CA ASN A 89 3.14 10.64 -19.09
C ASN A 89 4.32 10.97 -20.01
N ALA A 90 4.66 12.25 -20.18
CA ALA A 90 5.82 12.66 -20.97
C ALA A 90 7.15 12.07 -20.41
N ARG A 91 7.36 12.09 -19.09
CA ARG A 91 8.57 11.47 -18.49
C ARG A 91 8.62 9.95 -18.66
N LEU A 92 7.48 9.29 -18.53
CA LEU A 92 7.42 7.85 -18.75
C LEU A 92 7.61 7.50 -20.23
N ALA A 93 7.02 8.27 -21.14
CA ALA A 93 7.24 8.14 -22.58
C ALA A 93 8.73 8.35 -22.92
N LYS A 94 9.40 9.35 -22.35
CA LYS A 94 10.86 9.54 -22.47
C LYS A 94 11.63 8.30 -21.99
N THR A 95 11.23 7.71 -20.85
CA THR A 95 11.87 6.51 -20.29
C THR A 95 11.69 5.30 -21.22
N VAL A 96 10.51 5.12 -21.80
CA VAL A 96 10.21 4.03 -22.75
C VAL A 96 10.97 4.24 -24.06
N LEU A 97 10.92 5.45 -24.64
CA LEU A 97 11.67 5.81 -25.85
C LEU A 97 13.17 5.61 -25.67
N THR A 98 13.73 6.00 -24.52
CA THR A 98 15.14 5.77 -24.20
C THR A 98 15.47 4.28 -24.27
N GLN A 99 14.61 3.42 -23.73
CA GLN A 99 14.83 1.97 -23.72
C GLN A 99 14.67 1.35 -25.12
N ILE A 100 13.68 1.79 -25.91
CA ILE A 100 13.49 1.36 -27.30
C ILE A 100 14.70 1.73 -28.16
N MET A 101 15.16 2.98 -28.10
CA MET A 101 16.34 3.41 -28.86
C MET A 101 17.62 2.71 -28.39
N SER A 102 17.76 2.46 -27.08
CA SER A 102 18.87 1.65 -26.57
C SER A 102 18.79 0.18 -27.01
N TYR A 103 17.60 -0.37 -27.22
CA TYR A 103 17.42 -1.69 -27.84
C TYR A 103 17.85 -1.64 -29.31
N ALA A 104 17.40 -0.65 -30.08
CA ALA A 104 17.80 -0.47 -31.49
C ALA A 104 19.32 -0.43 -31.67
N ILE A 105 20.03 0.33 -30.80
CA ILE A 105 21.49 0.44 -30.81
C ILE A 105 22.15 -0.91 -30.50
N ARG A 106 21.65 -1.67 -29.51
CA ARG A 106 22.21 -3.00 -29.16
C ARG A 106 22.01 -4.06 -30.25
N HIS A 107 21.10 -3.82 -31.19
CA HIS A 107 20.80 -4.72 -32.31
C HIS A 107 21.27 -4.13 -33.65
N ASP A 108 22.19 -3.17 -33.64
CA ASP A 108 22.81 -2.55 -34.82
C ASP A 108 21.81 -1.94 -35.82
N LEU A 109 20.61 -1.58 -35.35
CA LEU A 109 19.57 -0.93 -36.15
C LEU A 109 19.75 0.59 -36.24
N TYR A 110 20.51 1.17 -35.31
CA TYR A 110 20.78 2.60 -35.21
C TYR A 110 22.22 2.83 -34.74
N VAL A 111 22.98 3.65 -35.49
CA VAL A 111 24.43 3.82 -35.30
C VAL A 111 24.76 5.16 -34.61
N GLY A 112 23.83 6.11 -34.58
CA GLY A 112 23.96 7.33 -33.78
C GLY A 112 23.80 7.03 -32.28
N GLY A 113 24.46 7.77 -31.40
CA GLY A 113 24.16 7.67 -29.96
C GLY A 113 22.67 7.89 -29.67
N ASN A 114 22.17 7.44 -28.52
CA ASN A 114 20.74 7.50 -28.22
C ASN A 114 20.21 8.95 -28.23
N PRO A 115 19.34 9.34 -29.18
CA PRO A 115 18.91 10.73 -29.36
C PRO A 115 18.04 11.24 -28.21
N VAL A 116 17.43 10.33 -27.44
CA VAL A 116 16.55 10.67 -26.31
C VAL A 116 17.34 11.21 -25.11
N ARG A 117 18.63 10.91 -25.02
CA ARG A 117 19.50 11.35 -23.92
C ARG A 117 19.72 12.86 -23.93
N GLU A 118 19.85 13.44 -25.12
CA GLU A 118 20.08 14.87 -25.33
C GLU A 118 18.78 15.70 -25.31
N VAL A 119 17.62 15.06 -25.18
CA VAL A 119 16.36 15.78 -25.01
C VAL A 119 16.39 16.57 -23.71
N ASP A 120 15.96 17.82 -23.78
CA ASP A 120 15.91 18.74 -22.66
C ASP A 120 15.07 18.21 -21.48
N ARG A 121 15.31 18.77 -20.30
CA ARG A 121 14.58 18.40 -19.10
C ARG A 121 13.17 18.95 -19.18
N LEU A 122 12.19 18.05 -19.17
CA LEU A 122 10.78 18.39 -18.96
C LEU A 122 10.58 18.97 -17.55
N ASN A 123 10.69 20.30 -17.43
CA ASN A 123 10.50 21.00 -16.17
C ASN A 123 9.04 20.89 -15.74
N ARG A 124 8.81 20.60 -14.46
CA ARG A 124 7.46 20.54 -13.90
C ARG A 124 7.44 21.40 -12.66
N LEU A 125 6.54 22.38 -12.62
CA LEU A 125 6.22 23.10 -11.39
C LEU A 125 5.85 22.09 -10.30
N ARG A 126 6.60 22.10 -9.20
CA ARG A 126 6.31 21.27 -8.03
C ARG A 126 4.99 21.73 -7.43
N LYS A 127 3.92 20.98 -7.65
CA LYS A 127 2.67 21.18 -6.91
C LYS A 127 2.90 20.79 -5.44
N LYS A 128 2.53 21.66 -4.51
CA LYS A 128 2.53 21.34 -3.08
C LYS A 128 1.58 20.16 -2.85
N PRO A 129 2.00 19.11 -2.10
CA PRO A 129 1.11 18.02 -1.77
C PRO A 129 -0.05 18.54 -0.93
N VAL A 130 -1.27 18.52 -1.47
CA VAL A 130 -2.48 18.90 -0.73
C VAL A 130 -2.82 17.76 0.25
N SER A 131 -2.75 18.05 1.54
CA SER A 131 -3.39 17.27 2.61
C SER A 131 -4.83 17.74 2.79
N LEU A 132 -5.74 16.83 3.15
CA LEU A 132 -7.12 17.19 3.46
C LEU A 132 -7.18 17.85 4.85
N SER A 133 -8.12 18.80 5.03
CA SER A 133 -8.43 19.33 6.36
C SER A 133 -9.25 18.32 7.17
N ALA A 134 -9.35 18.52 8.48
CA ALA A 134 -10.19 17.69 9.34
C ALA A 134 -11.68 17.77 8.94
N ALA A 135 -12.17 18.97 8.61
CA ALA A 135 -13.52 19.18 8.10
C ALA A 135 -13.76 18.39 6.80
N THR A 136 -12.88 18.50 5.82
CA THR A 136 -13.01 17.73 4.57
C THR A 136 -12.96 16.22 4.81
N LEU A 137 -12.16 15.73 5.78
CA LEU A 137 -12.18 14.31 6.13
C LEU A 137 -13.52 13.88 6.72
N HIS A 138 -14.10 14.70 7.59
CA HIS A 138 -15.43 14.46 8.16
C HIS A 138 -16.48 14.38 7.04
N ASP A 139 -16.53 15.39 6.16
CA ASP A 139 -17.46 15.44 5.04
C ASP A 139 -17.31 14.24 4.10
N VAL A 140 -16.08 13.79 3.84
CA VAL A 140 -15.84 12.57 3.03
C VAL A 140 -16.36 11.33 3.72
N ARG A 141 -16.15 11.18 5.04
CA ARG A 141 -16.65 10.03 5.81
C ARG A 141 -18.18 10.01 5.82
N GLU A 142 -18.81 11.17 6.02
CA GLU A 142 -20.26 11.32 5.99
C GLU A 142 -20.81 11.00 4.60
N ALA A 143 -20.28 11.63 3.55
CA ALA A 143 -20.67 11.40 2.16
C ALA A 143 -20.62 9.91 1.79
N VAL A 144 -19.58 9.20 2.21
CA VAL A 144 -19.44 7.76 1.94
C VAL A 144 -20.44 6.91 2.74
N ARG A 145 -20.80 7.31 3.96
CA ARG A 145 -21.77 6.59 4.81
C ARG A 145 -23.21 6.73 4.32
N ILE A 146 -23.58 7.93 3.86
CA ILE A 146 -24.93 8.21 3.33
C ILE A 146 -25.08 7.79 1.86
N TRP A 147 -23.96 7.53 1.18
CA TRP A 147 -23.98 7.21 -0.24
C TRP A 147 -24.77 5.93 -0.50
N ARG A 148 -25.87 6.10 -1.25
CA ARG A 148 -26.82 5.05 -1.66
C ARG A 148 -27.61 4.40 -0.51
N THR A 149 -27.69 5.02 0.66
CA THR A 149 -28.66 4.64 1.70
C THR A 149 -29.99 5.39 1.56
N GLU A 150 -30.13 6.25 0.56
CA GLU A 150 -31.36 7.00 0.27
C GLU A 150 -32.48 6.08 -0.26
N PRO A 151 -33.73 6.23 0.25
CA PRO A 151 -34.90 5.54 -0.31
C PRO A 151 -35.09 5.86 -1.80
N GLY A 152 -35.37 4.86 -2.63
CA GLY A 152 -35.76 5.06 -4.04
C GLY A 152 -34.68 4.80 -5.11
N GLN A 153 -33.47 4.39 -4.73
CA GLN A 153 -32.47 3.94 -5.72
C GLN A 153 -32.66 2.44 -6.04
N PHE A 154 -32.93 2.13 -7.31
CA PHE A 154 -33.05 0.75 -7.79
C PHE A 154 -31.66 0.05 -7.77
N GLY A 155 -31.52 -0.99 -6.95
CA GLY A 155 -30.34 -1.85 -6.89
C GLY A 155 -30.16 -2.54 -5.53
N PRO A 156 -29.24 -3.52 -5.41
CA PRO A 156 -28.89 -4.13 -4.13
C PRO A 156 -28.43 -3.06 -3.13
N ARG A 157 -28.83 -3.19 -1.85
CA ARG A 157 -28.34 -2.31 -0.78
C ARG A 157 -26.81 -2.19 -0.88
N PRO A 158 -26.25 -0.97 -0.83
CA PRO A 158 -24.82 -0.79 -0.92
C PRO A 158 -24.17 -1.48 0.26
N SER A 159 -23.09 -2.23 0.01
CA SER A 159 -22.31 -2.76 1.13
C SER A 159 -21.56 -1.60 1.79
N ASN A 160 -21.52 -1.60 3.13
CA ASN A 160 -20.72 -0.65 3.94
C ASN A 160 -19.19 -0.78 3.72
N VAL A 161 -18.75 -1.67 2.83
CA VAL A 161 -17.34 -1.91 2.48
C VAL A 161 -16.61 -0.62 2.12
N LEU A 162 -17.21 0.31 1.38
CA LEU A 162 -16.51 1.56 1.03
C LEU A 162 -16.22 2.40 2.28
N ALA A 163 -17.20 2.57 3.16
CA ALA A 163 -17.04 3.28 4.43
C ALA A 163 -15.96 2.64 5.29
N ASP A 164 -16.01 1.32 5.42
CA ASP A 164 -15.04 0.54 6.20
C ASP A 164 -13.62 0.67 5.64
N VAL A 165 -13.46 0.61 4.31
CA VAL A 165 -12.14 0.80 3.66
C VAL A 165 -11.62 2.22 3.88
N VAL A 166 -12.48 3.24 3.80
CA VAL A 166 -12.09 4.63 4.04
C VAL A 166 -11.67 4.84 5.49
N ASP A 167 -12.41 4.30 6.46
CA ASP A 167 -12.07 4.38 7.88
C ASP A 167 -10.71 3.70 8.15
N VAL A 168 -10.46 2.51 7.61
CA VAL A 168 -9.14 1.85 7.76
C VAL A 168 -8.03 2.65 7.07
N LEU A 169 -8.27 3.25 5.90
CA LEU A 169 -7.28 4.10 5.22
C LEU A 169 -6.90 5.34 6.03
N ILE A 170 -7.89 5.97 6.67
CA ILE A 170 -7.69 7.14 7.53
C ILE A 170 -6.97 6.74 8.82
N GLY A 171 -7.41 5.68 9.49
CA GLY A 171 -6.82 5.29 10.77
C GLY A 171 -5.42 4.68 10.66
N THR A 172 -5.06 4.09 9.52
CA THR A 172 -3.73 3.47 9.32
C THR A 172 -2.77 4.31 8.49
N GLY A 173 -3.28 5.20 7.63
CA GLY A 173 -2.49 5.86 6.59
C GLY A 173 -1.81 4.89 5.61
N ALA A 174 -2.22 3.62 5.55
CA ALA A 174 -1.61 2.61 4.69
C ALA A 174 -1.92 2.83 3.19
N ARG A 175 -1.19 2.17 2.29
CA ARG A 175 -1.55 2.21 0.87
C ARG A 175 -2.82 1.40 0.65
N ILE A 176 -3.67 1.82 -0.30
CA ILE A 176 -4.89 1.06 -0.62
C ILE A 176 -4.64 -0.42 -0.95
N GLY A 177 -3.55 -0.73 -1.67
CA GLY A 177 -3.19 -2.12 -1.94
C GLY A 177 -2.77 -2.90 -0.68
N GLU A 178 -2.19 -2.23 0.32
CA GLU A 178 -1.86 -2.83 1.62
C GLU A 178 -3.16 -3.07 2.42
N VAL A 179 -4.04 -2.06 2.50
CA VAL A 179 -5.33 -2.16 3.22
C VAL A 179 -6.22 -3.27 2.66
N LEU A 180 -6.37 -3.34 1.34
CA LEU A 180 -7.19 -4.36 0.69
C LEU A 180 -6.56 -5.76 0.75
N ALA A 181 -5.30 -5.87 1.14
CA ALA A 181 -4.60 -7.14 1.34
C ALA A 181 -4.60 -7.60 2.81
N ILE A 182 -5.20 -6.85 3.73
CA ILE A 182 -5.30 -7.25 5.14
C ILE A 182 -6.16 -8.52 5.22
N ARG A 183 -5.65 -9.51 5.94
CA ARG A 183 -6.39 -10.72 6.29
C ARG A 183 -6.82 -10.68 7.75
N LEU A 184 -7.78 -11.54 8.10
CA LEU A 184 -8.22 -11.73 9.48
C LEU A 184 -7.07 -12.19 10.38
N GLU A 185 -6.16 -13.03 9.86
CA GLU A 185 -4.93 -13.47 10.55
C GLU A 185 -3.92 -12.34 10.81
N ASP A 186 -4.01 -11.21 10.09
CA ASP A 186 -3.11 -10.07 10.24
C ASP A 186 -3.57 -9.12 11.39
N ILE A 187 -4.70 -9.42 12.06
CA ILE A 187 -5.34 -8.56 13.05
C ILE A 187 -5.09 -9.10 14.46
N ASP A 188 -4.61 -8.23 15.37
CA ASP A 188 -4.46 -8.52 16.79
C ASP A 188 -5.28 -7.54 17.62
N LEU A 189 -6.29 -8.07 18.31
CA LEU A 189 -7.16 -7.32 19.21
C LEU A 189 -7.04 -7.81 20.67
N SER A 190 -6.00 -8.59 20.99
CA SER A 190 -5.84 -9.21 22.31
C SER A 190 -5.35 -8.25 23.39
N GLY A 191 -4.67 -7.17 23.00
CA GLY A 191 -4.16 -6.15 23.92
C GLY A 191 -5.04 -4.91 24.03
N ASP A 192 -4.64 -3.97 24.90
CA ASP A 192 -5.35 -2.71 25.14
C ASP A 192 -5.52 -1.83 23.89
N VAL A 193 -4.61 -2.00 22.92
CA VAL A 193 -4.60 -1.27 21.65
C VAL A 193 -4.61 -2.29 20.53
N GLY A 194 -5.65 -2.22 19.68
CA GLY A 194 -5.75 -3.05 18.50
C GLY A 194 -4.62 -2.76 17.50
N LYS A 195 -4.17 -3.80 16.80
CA LYS A 195 -3.04 -3.72 15.86
C LYS A 195 -3.37 -4.43 14.54
N ILE A 196 -2.76 -3.95 13.47
CA ILE A 196 -2.79 -4.58 12.15
C ILE A 196 -1.35 -4.79 11.66
N ALA A 197 -1.03 -6.02 11.25
CA ALA A 197 0.21 -6.33 10.56
C ALA A 197 0.05 -6.11 9.05
N LEU A 198 0.87 -5.23 8.46
CA LEU A 198 0.90 -5.06 7.01
C LEU A 198 1.94 -6.00 6.40
N THR A 199 1.47 -7.17 5.97
CA THR A 199 2.29 -8.26 5.44
C THR A 199 2.20 -8.42 3.92
N GLY A 200 1.12 -7.92 3.30
CA GLY A 200 0.86 -8.13 1.87
C GLY A 200 0.48 -6.87 1.09
N THR A 201 0.36 -7.04 -0.22
CA THR A 201 -0.17 -6.01 -1.12
C THR A 201 -1.01 -6.65 -2.21
N LEU A 202 -2.18 -6.08 -2.48
CA LEU A 202 -3.03 -6.47 -3.58
C LEU A 202 -2.47 -5.90 -4.89
N VAL A 203 -2.20 -6.78 -5.85
CA VAL A 203 -1.68 -6.45 -7.16
C VAL A 203 -2.79 -6.65 -8.19
N GLU A 204 -3.01 -5.60 -8.98
CA GLU A 204 -3.99 -5.61 -10.07
C GLU A 204 -3.23 -5.30 -11.37
N PRO A 205 -2.72 -6.33 -12.06
CA PRO A 205 -2.26 -6.18 -13.44
C PRO A 205 -3.41 -5.72 -14.34
N ARG A 206 -3.08 -5.04 -15.45
CA ARG A 206 -4.08 -4.72 -16.49
C ARG A 206 -4.54 -6.01 -17.18
N HIS A 207 -3.59 -6.92 -17.38
CA HIS A 207 -3.79 -8.19 -18.05
C HIS A 207 -3.43 -9.35 -17.11
N GLY A 208 -4.35 -10.32 -16.99
CA GLY A 208 -4.19 -11.50 -16.14
C GLY A 208 -4.92 -11.39 -14.78
N PRO A 209 -4.74 -12.39 -13.90
CA PRO A 209 -5.45 -12.45 -12.64
C PRO A 209 -4.97 -11.37 -11.66
N LYS A 210 -5.89 -10.90 -10.83
CA LYS A 210 -5.59 -10.04 -9.67
C LYS A 210 -5.28 -10.94 -8.49
N TYR A 211 -4.31 -10.55 -7.66
CA TYR A 211 -3.86 -11.40 -6.58
C TYR A 211 -3.27 -10.63 -5.41
N ARG A 212 -3.30 -11.25 -4.23
CA ARG A 212 -2.52 -10.80 -3.07
C ARG A 212 -1.10 -11.35 -3.16
N GLN A 213 -0.14 -10.44 -3.13
CA GLN A 213 1.27 -10.75 -2.91
C GLN A 213 1.53 -10.76 -1.40
N SER A 214 2.16 -11.82 -0.88
CA SER A 214 2.48 -12.01 0.54
C SER A 214 3.71 -11.25 1.03
N PHE A 215 4.20 -10.30 0.23
CA PHE A 215 5.32 -9.44 0.58
C PHE A 215 5.12 -8.04 0.00
N LEU A 216 5.74 -7.05 0.64
CA LEU A 216 5.72 -5.68 0.15
C LEU A 216 6.83 -5.43 -0.87
N LYS A 217 6.74 -4.31 -1.60
CA LYS A 217 7.74 -3.91 -2.61
C LYS A 217 9.18 -3.89 -2.07
N SER A 218 9.35 -3.68 -0.76
CA SER A 218 10.60 -3.88 -0.03
C SER A 218 10.31 -4.60 1.29
N ARG A 219 11.17 -5.55 1.68
CA ARG A 219 11.08 -6.23 3.00
C ARG A 219 11.11 -5.25 4.18
N SER A 220 11.79 -4.10 4.03
CA SER A 220 11.80 -3.04 5.05
C SER A 220 10.46 -2.33 5.25
N SER A 221 9.45 -2.63 4.41
CA SER A 221 8.13 -2.02 4.48
C SER A 221 7.10 -2.84 5.26
N GLU A 222 7.43 -4.09 5.63
CA GLU A 222 6.63 -4.92 6.55
C GLU A 222 6.66 -4.35 7.95
N ARG A 223 5.49 -4.17 8.55
CA ARG A 223 5.36 -3.31 9.73
C ARG A 223 4.00 -3.50 10.41
N VAL A 224 3.95 -3.37 11.74
CA VAL A 224 2.72 -3.45 12.56
C VAL A 224 2.24 -2.04 12.96
N ILE A 225 0.95 -1.76 12.78
CA ILE A 225 0.33 -0.46 13.07
C ILE A 225 -0.61 -0.59 14.27
N PRO A 226 -0.48 0.24 15.31
CA PRO A 226 -1.57 0.43 16.27
C PRO A 226 -2.71 1.19 15.60
N VAL A 227 -3.96 0.79 15.85
CA VAL A 227 -5.12 1.38 15.19
C VAL A 227 -6.07 2.11 16.16
N PRO A 228 -6.76 3.17 15.69
CA PRO A 228 -7.77 3.88 16.46
C PRO A 228 -8.93 2.98 16.89
N ARG A 229 -9.69 3.41 17.90
CA ARG A 229 -10.90 2.69 18.33
C ARG A 229 -11.92 2.52 17.21
N PHE A 230 -12.17 3.58 16.43
CA PHE A 230 -13.14 3.50 15.33
C PHE A 230 -12.73 2.48 14.26
N VAL A 231 -11.42 2.24 14.07
CA VAL A 231 -10.92 1.18 13.19
C VAL A 231 -11.12 -0.18 13.84
N VAL A 232 -10.83 -0.33 15.13
CA VAL A 232 -11.09 -1.57 15.87
C VAL A 232 -12.55 -2.00 15.73
N ASP A 233 -13.49 -1.07 15.84
CA ASP A 233 -14.91 -1.37 15.68
C ASP A 233 -15.24 -1.91 14.26
N VAL A 234 -14.59 -1.38 13.22
CA VAL A 234 -14.66 -1.91 11.85
C VAL A 234 -14.07 -3.32 11.77
N LEU A 235 -12.89 -3.54 12.36
CA LEU A 235 -12.21 -4.84 12.34
C LEU A 235 -13.05 -5.93 13.01
N ILE A 236 -13.63 -5.64 14.19
CA ILE A 236 -14.48 -6.57 14.92
C ILE A 236 -15.71 -6.92 14.08
N ARG A 237 -16.45 -5.90 13.63
CA ARG A 237 -17.68 -6.10 12.86
C ARG A 237 -17.42 -6.93 11.60
N ARG A 238 -16.39 -6.59 10.82
CA ARG A 238 -16.06 -7.33 9.59
C ARG A 238 -15.56 -8.76 9.87
N SER A 239 -14.88 -8.98 11.00
CA SER A 239 -14.45 -10.33 11.39
C SER A 239 -15.64 -11.23 11.71
N LEU A 240 -16.67 -10.68 12.37
CA LEU A 240 -17.92 -11.38 12.69
C LEU A 240 -18.82 -11.60 11.45
N GLU A 241 -18.84 -10.64 10.53
CA GLU A 241 -19.62 -10.71 9.28
C GLU A 241 -18.96 -11.60 8.19
N SER A 242 -17.76 -12.11 8.41
CA SER A 242 -17.01 -12.84 7.39
C SER A 242 -17.74 -14.14 6.99
N PRO A 243 -18.17 -14.29 5.72
CA PRO A 243 -18.91 -15.46 5.28
C PRO A 243 -17.99 -16.66 5.05
N GLU A 244 -18.54 -17.87 5.07
CA GLU A 244 -17.78 -19.12 4.83
C GLU A 244 -17.12 -19.16 3.44
N ILE A 245 -17.68 -18.47 2.44
CA ILE A 245 -17.10 -18.37 1.10
C ILE A 245 -15.76 -17.60 1.10
N ASN A 246 -15.46 -16.80 2.12
CA ASN A 246 -14.22 -16.03 2.26
C ASN A 246 -13.02 -16.92 2.65
N LYS A 247 -12.69 -17.87 1.79
CA LYS A 247 -11.54 -18.77 1.97
C LYS A 247 -10.18 -18.05 1.89
N ALA A 248 -10.16 -16.84 1.32
CA ALA A 248 -8.98 -15.99 1.31
C ALA A 248 -8.62 -15.42 2.71
N GLY A 249 -9.57 -15.47 3.65
CA GLY A 249 -9.44 -14.82 4.96
C GLY A 249 -9.31 -13.31 4.84
N ALA A 250 -9.83 -12.70 3.78
CA ALA A 250 -9.68 -11.27 3.52
C ALA A 250 -10.57 -10.45 4.47
N LEU A 251 -10.04 -9.38 5.07
CA LEU A 251 -10.86 -8.44 5.83
C LEU A 251 -11.92 -7.74 4.95
N PHE A 252 -11.52 -7.44 3.71
CA PHE A 252 -12.39 -6.89 2.68
C PHE A 252 -12.56 -7.91 1.56
N TRP A 253 -13.69 -8.62 1.59
CA TRP A 253 -14.02 -9.65 0.62
C TRP A 253 -15.01 -9.16 -0.45
N SER A 254 -14.89 -9.74 -1.65
CA SER A 254 -15.81 -9.58 -2.76
C SER A 254 -16.96 -10.58 -2.66
N ARG A 255 -17.95 -10.46 -3.54
CA ARG A 255 -19.08 -11.42 -3.61
C ARG A 255 -18.64 -12.87 -3.88
N THR A 256 -17.45 -13.07 -4.46
CA THR A 256 -16.89 -14.40 -4.76
C THR A 256 -15.99 -14.93 -3.64
N GLY A 257 -15.89 -14.24 -2.50
CA GLY A 257 -15.03 -14.67 -1.38
C GLY A 257 -13.54 -14.38 -1.56
N THR A 258 -13.18 -13.55 -2.55
CA THR A 258 -11.81 -13.10 -2.84
C THR A 258 -11.60 -11.64 -2.41
N TYR A 259 -10.45 -11.04 -2.68
CA TYR A 259 -10.18 -9.64 -2.29
C TYR A 259 -11.03 -8.61 -3.03
N VAL A 260 -11.45 -7.56 -2.32
CA VAL A 260 -12.04 -6.36 -2.94
C VAL A 260 -10.99 -5.65 -3.80
N GLN A 261 -11.42 -5.23 -4.98
CA GLN A 261 -10.53 -4.59 -5.96
C GLN A 261 -10.36 -3.09 -5.70
N ALA A 262 -9.11 -2.62 -5.77
CA ALA A 262 -8.76 -1.22 -5.59
C ALA A 262 -9.35 -0.34 -6.70
N SER A 263 -9.49 -0.84 -7.92
CA SER A 263 -10.20 -0.12 -8.99
C SER A 263 -11.68 0.11 -8.67
N SER A 264 -12.34 -0.88 -8.03
CA SER A 264 -13.73 -0.78 -7.59
C SER A 264 -13.87 0.27 -6.50
N VAL A 265 -13.03 0.22 -5.45
CA VAL A 265 -13.03 1.22 -4.37
C VAL A 265 -12.83 2.63 -4.91
N ARG A 266 -11.87 2.84 -5.83
CA ARG A 266 -11.64 4.16 -6.45
C ARG A 266 -12.83 4.65 -7.26
N ARG A 267 -13.56 3.75 -7.94
CA ARG A 267 -14.77 4.09 -8.69
C ARG A 267 -15.89 4.48 -7.75
N GLN A 268 -16.12 3.68 -6.70
CA GLN A 268 -17.17 3.92 -5.72
C GLN A 268 -16.91 5.21 -4.93
N LEU A 269 -15.67 5.45 -4.48
CA LEU A 269 -15.30 6.71 -3.81
C LEU A 269 -15.60 7.92 -4.70
N ARG A 270 -15.19 7.90 -5.98
CA ARG A 270 -15.53 9.00 -6.90
C ARG A 270 -17.03 9.19 -7.03
N SER A 271 -17.79 8.09 -7.18
CA SER A 271 -19.25 8.16 -7.29
C SER A 271 -19.90 8.72 -6.03
N ALA A 272 -19.39 8.40 -4.84
CA ALA A 272 -19.88 8.93 -3.57
C ALA A 272 -19.63 10.44 -3.46
N LEU A 273 -18.41 10.87 -3.78
CA LEU A 273 -18.03 12.28 -3.74
C LEU A 273 -18.78 13.13 -4.78
N THR A 274 -19.05 12.57 -5.96
CA THR A 274 -19.87 13.24 -6.98
C THR A 274 -21.33 13.37 -6.53
N ALA A 275 -21.88 12.34 -5.88
CA ALA A 275 -23.25 12.37 -5.38
C ALA A 275 -23.43 13.41 -4.26
N SER A 276 -22.44 13.57 -3.38
CA SER A 276 -22.46 14.57 -2.30
C SER A 276 -22.13 16.00 -2.75
N LYS A 277 -21.93 16.23 -4.06
CA LYS A 277 -21.59 17.55 -4.65
C LYS A 277 -20.37 18.22 -3.99
N MET A 278 -19.43 17.44 -3.45
CA MET A 278 -18.23 18.01 -2.83
C MET A 278 -17.35 18.70 -3.88
N ASP A 279 -16.86 19.89 -3.55
CA ASP A 279 -15.81 20.51 -4.34
C ASP A 279 -14.51 19.69 -4.29
N ASN A 280 -13.67 19.80 -5.31
CA ASN A 280 -12.35 19.17 -5.36
C ASN A 280 -12.33 17.62 -5.34
N THR A 281 -13.40 16.96 -5.80
CA THR A 281 -13.47 15.48 -5.92
C THR A 281 -12.27 14.85 -6.63
N ALA A 282 -11.68 15.56 -7.62
CA ALA A 282 -10.50 15.10 -8.36
C ALA A 282 -9.23 14.96 -7.49
N VAL A 283 -9.15 15.67 -6.37
CA VAL A 283 -8.00 15.65 -5.44
C VAL A 283 -8.15 14.55 -4.39
N ILE A 284 -9.38 14.20 -4.04
CA ILE A 284 -9.72 13.21 -3.00
C ILE A 284 -9.60 11.81 -3.59
N THR A 285 -8.44 11.22 -3.39
CA THR A 285 -8.12 9.84 -3.80
C THR A 285 -7.74 9.04 -2.56
N PRO A 286 -7.72 7.69 -2.61
CA PRO A 286 -7.24 6.89 -1.50
C PRO A 286 -5.82 7.26 -1.04
N HIS A 287 -4.99 7.77 -1.95
CA HIS A 287 -3.64 8.25 -1.62
C HIS A 287 -3.64 9.60 -0.89
N ALA A 288 -4.70 10.40 -1.01
CA ALA A 288 -4.85 11.64 -0.26
C ALA A 288 -4.96 11.37 1.24
N PHE A 289 -5.72 10.36 1.68
CA PHE A 289 -5.83 9.98 3.11
C PHE A 289 -4.46 9.70 3.72
N ARG A 290 -3.63 8.89 3.04
CA ARG A 290 -2.25 8.62 3.47
C ARG A 290 -1.41 9.90 3.63
N ARG A 291 -1.53 10.85 2.69
CA ARG A 291 -0.81 12.13 2.78
C ARG A 291 -1.32 12.97 3.96
N THR A 292 -2.62 12.96 4.22
CA THR A 292 -3.21 13.67 5.35
C THR A 292 -2.70 13.11 6.67
N VAL A 293 -2.75 11.80 6.87
CA VAL A 293 -2.23 11.12 8.08
C VAL A 293 -0.74 11.42 8.27
N ALA A 294 0.06 11.31 7.22
CA ALA A 294 1.48 11.62 7.30
C ALA A 294 1.75 13.09 7.65
N SER A 295 0.91 14.01 7.16
CA SER A 295 1.02 15.44 7.47
C SER A 295 0.60 15.75 8.90
N LEU A 296 -0.44 15.10 9.42
CA LEU A 296 -0.87 15.21 10.81
C LEU A 296 0.23 14.71 11.75
N LEU A 297 0.76 13.51 11.50
CA LEU A 297 1.87 12.96 12.28
C LEU A 297 3.11 13.86 12.26
N ALA A 298 3.42 14.48 11.11
CA ALA A 298 4.57 15.38 10.99
C ALA A 298 4.40 16.72 11.72
N ARG A 299 3.16 17.18 11.95
CA ARG A 299 2.87 18.39 12.74
C ARG A 299 3.07 18.13 14.23
N GLU A 300 2.65 16.96 14.67
CA GLU A 300 2.64 16.56 16.08
C GLU A 300 4.01 16.07 16.54
N GLU A 301 4.76 15.41 15.65
CA GLU A 301 6.12 14.92 15.92
C GLU A 301 7.07 15.30 14.78
N PRO A 302 7.71 16.49 14.83
CA PRO A 302 8.53 17.01 13.73
C PRO A 302 9.80 16.18 13.45
N SER A 303 10.18 15.29 14.37
CA SER A 303 11.28 14.35 14.18
C SER A 303 10.85 13.17 13.29
N ARG A 304 11.23 13.22 12.00
CA ARG A 304 11.10 12.09 11.07
C ARG A 304 11.73 10.80 11.60
N ALA A 305 12.82 10.91 12.37
CA ALA A 305 13.48 9.76 12.99
C ALA A 305 12.62 9.14 14.10
N THR A 306 11.90 9.95 14.87
CA THR A 306 11.02 9.49 15.95
C THR A 306 9.77 8.81 15.40
N ILE A 307 9.13 9.32 14.34
CA ILE A 307 7.98 8.66 13.71
C ILE A 307 8.34 7.24 13.25
N PHE A 308 9.46 7.08 12.54
CA PHE A 308 9.94 5.75 12.11
C PHE A 308 10.37 4.87 13.29
N ARG A 309 10.95 5.46 14.34
CA ARG A 309 11.45 4.74 15.52
C ARG A 309 10.33 4.31 16.47
N VAL A 310 9.28 5.10 16.63
CA VAL A 310 8.07 4.76 17.39
C VAL A 310 7.36 3.61 16.69
N TRP A 311 7.16 3.71 15.38
CA TRP A 311 6.61 2.60 14.59
C TRP A 311 7.45 1.31 14.68
N ARG A 312 8.78 1.44 14.61
CA ARG A 312 9.71 0.30 14.75
C ARG A 312 9.77 -0.26 16.17
N CYS A 313 9.61 0.57 17.19
CA CYS A 313 9.57 0.14 18.59
C CYS A 313 8.24 -0.53 18.93
N VAL A 314 7.11 0.02 18.47
CA VAL A 314 5.78 -0.61 18.59
C VAL A 314 5.80 -1.99 17.91
N SER A 315 6.42 -2.10 16.73
CA SER A 315 6.63 -3.37 16.03
C SER A 315 7.54 -4.37 16.75
N LYS A 316 8.42 -3.93 17.67
CA LYS A 316 9.28 -4.81 18.47
C LYS A 316 8.62 -5.23 19.79
N LEU A 317 7.74 -4.40 20.33
CA LEU A 317 7.01 -4.64 21.58
C LEU A 317 5.72 -5.44 21.37
N SER A 318 5.28 -5.64 20.12
CA SER A 318 3.97 -6.18 19.80
C SER A 318 3.82 -7.70 19.87
N GLY A 319 4.87 -8.50 20.09
CA GLY A 319 4.79 -9.98 20.13
C GLY A 319 4.44 -10.67 18.80
N ILE A 320 3.81 -9.94 17.87
CA ILE A 320 3.59 -10.33 16.48
C ILE A 320 4.91 -10.14 15.72
N ASP A 321 5.61 -11.25 15.44
CA ASP A 321 6.63 -11.25 14.39
C ASP A 321 5.90 -11.39 13.05
N PRO A 322 5.92 -10.40 12.14
CA PRO A 322 5.32 -10.55 10.81
C PRO A 322 5.91 -11.75 10.02
N ARG A 323 7.03 -12.33 10.50
CA ARG A 323 7.69 -13.51 9.92
C ARG A 323 7.19 -14.86 10.48
N LYS A 324 6.45 -14.91 11.58
CA LYS A 324 5.89 -16.15 12.13
C LYS A 324 4.37 -16.18 11.91
N LYS A 325 3.93 -16.92 10.89
CA LYS A 325 2.53 -17.32 10.75
C LYS A 325 2.16 -18.21 11.93
N SER A 326 1.40 -17.71 12.91
CA SER A 326 0.77 -18.59 13.89
C SER A 326 -0.50 -19.15 13.28
N SER A 327 -0.44 -20.40 12.82
CA SER A 327 -1.62 -21.22 12.58
C SER A 327 -2.34 -21.43 13.91
N ALA A 328 -3.32 -20.61 14.22
CA ALA A 328 -4.18 -20.81 15.39
C ALA A 328 -5.64 -20.75 14.92
N THR A 329 -6.13 -21.90 14.48
CA THR A 329 -7.55 -22.19 14.32
C THR A 329 -8.19 -22.13 15.71
N PHE A 330 -8.88 -21.04 16.04
CA PHE A 330 -9.65 -20.96 17.29
C PHE A 330 -11.11 -21.34 17.01
N LEU A 331 -11.49 -22.51 17.54
CA LEU A 331 -12.87 -22.95 17.68
C LEU A 331 -13.57 -22.03 18.70
N LEU A 332 -14.51 -21.22 18.20
CA LEU A 332 -15.51 -20.55 19.02
C LEU A 332 -16.65 -21.54 19.27
N ASN A 333 -16.61 -22.24 20.40
CA ASN A 333 -17.81 -22.80 21.03
C ASN A 333 -17.69 -22.53 22.53
N GLY A 334 -18.38 -21.47 22.97
CA GLY A 334 -18.57 -21.16 24.38
C GLY A 334 -19.75 -21.94 24.95
N THR A 335 -19.55 -22.58 26.09
CA THR A 335 -20.65 -22.92 26.99
C THR A 335 -20.22 -22.54 28.40
N LEU A 336 -21.08 -21.73 29.04
CA LEU A 336 -20.95 -21.20 30.38
C LEU A 336 -20.87 -22.29 31.44
N ALA A 337 -20.04 -22.08 32.47
CA ALA A 337 -20.33 -22.55 33.82
C ALA A 337 -19.66 -21.66 34.88
N ILE A 338 -20.48 -21.33 35.86
CA ILE A 338 -20.30 -20.36 36.95
C ILE A 338 -19.62 -21.04 38.17
N SER A 339 -18.79 -20.27 38.88
CA SER A 339 -18.47 -20.32 40.32
C SER A 339 -17.99 -21.62 40.98
N ALA A 340 -16.83 -21.56 41.65
CA ALA A 340 -16.74 -21.73 43.11
C ALA A 340 -15.36 -21.35 43.67
N ARG A 341 -15.36 -20.51 44.72
CA ARG A 341 -14.24 -20.25 45.63
C ARG A 341 -14.03 -21.42 46.59
N SER A 342 -12.77 -21.77 46.88
CA SER A 342 -12.27 -22.12 48.23
C SER A 342 -10.74 -22.02 48.20
N ARG A 343 -10.10 -21.08 48.92
CA ARG A 343 -9.48 -21.24 50.25
C ARG A 343 -8.76 -22.59 50.46
N ALA A 344 -7.42 -22.56 50.53
CA ALA A 344 -6.66 -22.94 51.74
C ALA A 344 -5.13 -22.81 51.56
N ASN A 345 -4.52 -22.14 52.53
CA ASN A 345 -3.26 -22.44 53.21
C ASN A 345 -1.91 -22.51 52.46
N SER A 346 -1.10 -21.45 52.65
CA SER A 346 0.32 -21.55 53.05
C SER A 346 0.38 -22.00 54.55
N PRO A 347 1.52 -22.41 55.17
CA PRO A 347 2.75 -21.58 55.21
C PRO A 347 4.12 -22.27 55.49
N LYS A 348 5.18 -21.42 55.50
CA LYS A 348 6.46 -21.52 56.28
C LYS A 348 7.48 -22.59 55.85
N SER A 349 8.81 -22.45 56.00
CA SER A 349 9.77 -21.40 56.37
C SER A 349 11.16 -22.09 56.40
N GLY A 350 12.26 -21.42 56.05
CA GLY A 350 13.60 -21.97 56.36
C GLY A 350 14.78 -21.30 55.62
N SER A 351 15.48 -20.42 56.33
CA SER A 351 16.90 -20.05 56.17
C SER A 351 17.57 -20.33 57.55
N PRO A 352 18.90 -20.26 57.79
CA PRO A 352 19.95 -19.53 57.05
C PRO A 352 21.38 -20.20 57.04
N ASP A 353 22.39 -19.38 56.68
CA ASP A 353 23.85 -19.47 56.92
C ASP A 353 24.72 -20.30 55.93
N GLY A 354 25.89 -19.85 55.42
CA GLY A 354 26.66 -18.61 55.56
C GLY A 354 28.04 -18.71 54.82
N SER A 355 28.68 -17.54 54.59
CA SER A 355 30.12 -17.28 54.25
C SER A 355 30.65 -17.74 52.86
N SER A 356 31.52 -17.04 52.10
CA SER A 356 32.34 -15.83 52.25
C SER A 356 33.02 -15.44 50.91
N THR A 357 33.29 -14.12 50.69
CA THR A 357 34.37 -13.45 49.87
C THR A 357 34.48 -13.79 48.37
N GLU A 358 34.43 -12.87 47.41
CA GLU A 358 35.36 -11.76 47.11
C GLU A 358 34.71 -10.72 46.15
N ALA A 359 35.08 -9.43 46.31
CA ALA A 359 34.77 -8.34 45.36
C ALA A 359 35.92 -8.17 44.35
N PRO A 360 35.68 -7.59 43.14
CA PRO A 360 35.98 -6.16 43.04
C PRO A 360 35.08 -5.31 42.10
N ALA A 361 34.97 -4.04 42.51
CA ALA A 361 34.88 -2.77 41.74
C ALA A 361 33.63 -2.38 40.91
N PRO A 362 33.29 -1.07 40.84
CA PRO A 362 31.94 -0.60 40.59
C PRO A 362 31.74 -0.11 39.14
N THR A 363 30.83 -0.73 38.38
CA THR A 363 30.34 -0.15 37.12
C THR A 363 29.06 0.66 37.37
N LYS A 364 29.20 1.98 37.20
CA LYS A 364 28.15 3.00 37.21
C LYS A 364 26.90 2.55 36.45
N ASN A 365 25.83 2.26 37.19
CA ASN A 365 24.50 2.06 36.62
C ASN A 365 23.82 3.43 36.39
N THR A 366 24.23 4.13 35.34
CA THR A 366 23.45 5.26 34.82
C THR A 366 22.38 4.71 33.89
N LYS A 367 21.16 4.52 34.43
CA LYS A 367 19.94 4.44 33.62
C LYS A 367 19.94 5.61 32.64
N ARG A 368 20.08 5.35 31.35
CA ARG A 368 19.96 6.37 30.31
C ARG A 368 18.53 6.93 30.33
N PRO A 369 18.32 8.26 30.29
CA PRO A 369 16.98 8.85 30.26
C PRO A 369 16.19 8.59 28.96
N SER A 370 16.72 7.83 27.99
CA SER A 370 16.14 7.63 26.66
C SER A 370 14.93 6.71 26.60
N ASP A 371 14.77 5.80 27.58
CA ASP A 371 13.68 4.81 27.56
C ASP A 371 12.35 5.36 28.10
N CYS A 372 12.39 6.29 29.05
CA CYS A 372 11.18 6.98 29.55
C CYS A 372 10.62 7.95 28.50
N ALA A 373 11.48 8.72 27.82
CA ALA A 373 11.05 9.63 26.75
C ALA A 373 10.43 8.88 25.57
N SER A 374 10.98 7.70 25.22
CA SER A 374 10.45 6.84 24.15
C SER A 374 9.10 6.23 24.50
N ARG A 375 8.88 5.83 25.78
CA ARG A 375 7.57 5.32 26.25
C ARG A 375 6.51 6.43 26.33
N MET A 376 6.87 7.63 26.76
CA MET A 376 5.95 8.79 26.78
C MET A 376 5.58 9.25 25.36
N ALA A 377 6.52 9.29 24.43
CA ALA A 377 6.25 9.62 23.03
C ALA A 377 5.35 8.56 22.35
N CYS A 378 5.59 7.27 22.68
CA CYS A 378 4.71 6.18 22.23
C CYS A 378 3.29 6.31 22.80
N GLY A 379 3.15 6.63 24.09
CA GLY A 379 1.84 6.84 24.74
C GLY A 379 1.05 8.01 24.13
N LYS A 380 1.72 9.14 23.85
CA LYS A 380 1.09 10.32 23.21
C LYS A 380 0.65 10.06 21.76
N LEU A 381 1.47 9.37 20.97
CA LEU A 381 1.11 8.99 19.59
C LEU A 381 -0.03 7.95 19.54
N THR A 382 -0.09 7.04 20.52
CA THR A 382 -1.18 6.08 20.62
C THR A 382 -2.49 6.76 21.00
N SER A 383 -2.44 7.71 21.97
CA SER A 383 -3.58 8.55 22.34
C SER A 383 -4.06 9.45 21.18
N LEU A 384 -3.16 9.95 20.34
CA LEU A 384 -3.53 10.80 19.21
C LEU A 384 -4.17 10.04 18.04
N VAL A 385 -3.68 8.83 17.75
CA VAL A 385 -4.36 7.92 16.81
C VAL A 385 -5.74 7.52 17.34
N ILE A 386 -5.95 7.47 18.65
CA ILE A 386 -7.24 7.17 19.31
C ILE A 386 -8.23 8.35 19.25
N HIS A 387 -7.78 9.60 19.01
CA HIS A 387 -8.63 10.81 18.99
C HIS A 387 -8.89 11.42 17.60
N ILE A 388 -8.44 10.78 16.52
CA ILE A 388 -8.93 10.97 15.14
C ILE A 388 -10.08 9.99 14.90
#